data_AF-A0A227ILE2-F1
#
_entry.id   AF-A0A227ILE2-F1
#
_cell.length_a   1.000
_cell.length_b   1.000
_cell.length_c   1.000
_cell.angle_alpha   90.00
_cell.angle_beta   90.00
_cell.angle_gamma   90.00
#
_symmetry.space_group_name_H-M   'P 1'
#
loop_
_entity.id
_entity.type
_entity.pdbx_description
1 polymer ?
#
loop_
_entity_poly.entity_id
_entity_poly.type
_entity_poly.pdbx_seq_one_letter_code
_entity_poly.pdbx_strand_id
1 'polypeptide(L)' 'MEQLHNDIKQLIINALNLEDLTVDDIETDAPLFGDGLGLDSIDALELGLAIKKQYNIVIDA' A
#
# COMPACT_ATOMS: atom_id res chain seq x y z
N MET A 1 4.58 -9.94 -12.73
CA MET A 1 4.24 -8.55 -12.34
C MET A 1 2.90 -8.52 -11.62
N GLU A 2 1.85 -9.14 -12.16
CA GLU A 2 0.54 -9.26 -11.51
C GLU A 2 0.60 -9.80 -10.06
N GLN A 3 1.36 -10.87 -9.82
CA GLN A 3 1.59 -11.38 -8.46
C GLN A 3 2.16 -10.31 -7.51
N LEU A 4 3.16 -9.56 -7.95
CA LEU A 4 3.77 -8.51 -7.14
C LEU A 4 2.78 -7.37 -6.88
N HIS A 5 1.96 -7.00 -7.87
CA HIS A 5 0.92 -6.00 -7.65
C HIS A 5 -0.07 -6.46 -6.58
N ASN A 6 -0.54 -7.71 -6.64
CA ASN A 6 -1.47 -8.25 -5.65
C ASN A 6 -0.84 -8.33 -4.25
N ASP A 7 0.44 -8.73 -4.16
CA ASP A 7 1.17 -8.77 -2.89
C ASP A 7 1.29 -7.36 -2.27
N ILE A 8 1.57 -6.34 -3.09
CA ILE A 8 1.65 -4.94 -2.63
C ILE A 8 0.27 -4.41 -2.24
N LYS A 9 -0.78 -4.68 -3.02
CA LYS A 9 -2.16 -4.30 -2.67
C LYS A 9 -2.60 -4.93 -1.36
N GLN A 10 -2.30 -6.21 -1.17
CA GLN A 10 -2.59 -6.91 0.09
C GLN A 10 -1.80 -6.32 1.27
N LEU A 11 -0.53 -5.94 1.04
CA LEU A 11 0.28 -5.26 2.04
C LEU A 11 -0.32 -3.90 2.42
N ILE A 12 -0.80 -3.11 1.46
CA ILE A 12 -1.48 -1.82 1.71
C ILE A 12 -2.71 -2.05 2.59
N ILE A 13 -3.57 -3.00 2.24
CA ILE A 13 -4.78 -3.35 3.00
C ILE A 13 -4.44 -3.72 4.44
N ASN A 14 -3.44 -4.59 4.62
CA ASN A 14 -3.05 -5.07 5.94
C ASN A 14 -2.33 -4.00 6.78
N ALA A 15 -1.50 -3.17 6.16
CA ALA A 15 -0.73 -2.14 6.85
C ALA A 15 -1.62 -1.00 7.36
N LEU A 16 -2.70 -0.70 6.62
CA LEU A 16 -3.59 0.44 6.88
C LEU A 16 -4.95 0.01 7.43
N ASN A 17 -5.12 -1.27 7.77
CA ASN A 17 -6.37 -1.87 8.27
C ASN A 17 -7.60 -1.53 7.41
N LEU A 18 -7.47 -1.63 6.09
CA LEU A 18 -8.55 -1.37 5.14
C LEU A 18 -9.46 -2.61 5.00
N GLU A 19 -10.11 -3.01 6.09
CA GLU A 19 -10.87 -4.27 6.20
C GLU A 19 -12.03 -4.40 5.20
N ASP A 20 -12.52 -3.27 4.68
CA ASP A 20 -13.60 -3.21 3.69
C ASP A 20 -13.12 -3.35 2.24
N LEU A 21 -11.81 -3.41 2.00
CA LEU A 21 -11.23 -3.48 0.67
C LEU A 21 -10.57 -4.84 0.40
N THR A 22 -10.67 -5.28 -0.86
CA THR A 22 -9.93 -6.41 -1.39
C THR A 22 -8.88 -5.95 -2.40
N VAL A 23 -7.96 -6.84 -2.77
CA VAL A 23 -6.94 -6.55 -3.79
C VAL A 23 -7.53 -6.16 -5.15
N ASP A 24 -8.76 -6.59 -5.44
CA ASP A 24 -9.46 -6.28 -6.68
C ASP A 24 -10.11 -4.89 -6.66
N ASP A 25 -10.33 -4.30 -5.48
CA ASP A 25 -10.89 -2.96 -5.31
C ASP A 25 -9.83 -1.85 -5.47
N ILE A 26 -8.55 -2.20 -5.47
CA ILE A 26 -7.44 -1.26 -5.61
C ILE A 26 -6.94 -1.28 -7.05
N GLU A 27 -7.15 -0.18 -7.77
CA GLU A 27 -6.62 0.00 -9.12
C GLU A 27 -5.10 0.19 -9.11
N THR A 28 -4.37 -0.57 -9.93
CA THR A 28 -2.90 -0.58 -9.93
C THR A 28 -2.28 0.77 -10.28
N ASP A 29 -2.90 1.51 -11.20
CA ASP A 29 -2.39 2.78 -11.71
C ASP A 29 -3.03 3.99 -11.01
N ALA A 30 -3.92 3.76 -10.03
CA ALA A 30 -4.55 4.85 -9.30
C ALA A 30 -3.60 5.46 -8.25
N PRO A 31 -3.73 6.76 -7.96
CA PRO A 31 -3.00 7.38 -6.87
C PRO A 31 -3.31 6.69 -5.53
N LEU A 32 -2.31 6.44 -4.70
CA LEU A 32 -2.57 5.96 -3.33
C LEU A 32 -3.03 7.11 -2.43
N PHE A 33 -2.45 8.30 -2.59
CA PHE A 33 -2.71 9.47 -1.76
C PHE A 33 -3.74 10.42 -2.39
N GLY A 34 -4.52 11.11 -1.56
CA GLY A 34 -5.51 12.09 -2.04
C GLY A 34 -6.67 11.42 -2.78
N ASP A 35 -6.87 11.76 -4.06
CA ASP A 35 -8.10 11.40 -4.81
C ASP A 35 -8.27 9.91 -5.15
N GLY A 36 -7.29 9.04 -4.87
CA GLY A 36 -7.44 7.60 -5.06
C GLY A 36 -7.82 6.88 -3.76
N LEU A 37 -6.88 6.18 -3.12
CA LEU A 37 -7.14 5.47 -1.86
C LEU A 37 -7.37 6.38 -0.65
N GLY A 38 -7.27 7.71 -0.82
CA GLY A 38 -7.54 8.65 0.27
C GLY A 38 -6.44 8.74 1.33
N LEU A 39 -5.28 8.14 1.10
CA LEU A 39 -4.23 8.05 2.11
C LEU A 39 -3.66 9.42 2.46
N ASP A 40 -3.35 9.59 3.74
CA ASP A 40 -2.70 10.79 4.27
C ASP A 40 -1.19 10.60 4.51
N SER A 41 -0.55 11.62 5.09
CA SER A 41 0.89 11.61 5.40
C SER A 41 1.29 10.65 6.52
N ILE A 42 0.37 10.27 7.41
CA ILE A 42 0.61 9.28 8.47
C ILE A 42 0.57 7.88 7.85
N ASP A 43 -0.42 7.61 7.00
CA ASP A 43 -0.54 6.35 6.27
C ASP A 43 0.70 6.09 5.39
N ALA A 44 1.24 7.15 4.76
CA ALA A 44 2.47 7.05 3.97
C ALA A 44 3.66 6.48 4.78
N LEU A 45 3.80 6.94 6.04
CA LEU A 45 4.87 6.51 6.92
C LEU A 45 4.68 5.05 7.36
N GLU A 46 3.44 4.68 7.70
CA GLU A 46 3.10 3.31 8.09
C GLU A 46 3.31 2.33 6.94
N LEU A 47 2.85 2.68 5.74
CA LEU A 47 3.08 1.89 4.53
C LEU A 47 4.58 1.75 4.22
N GLY A 48 5.36 2.83 4.31
CA GLY A 48 6.81 2.80 4.11
C GLY A 48 7.53 1.89 5.10
N LEU A 49 7.12 1.91 6.38
CA LEU A 49 7.62 1.00 7.41
C LEU A 49 7.24 -0.46 7.15
N ALA A 50 6.00 -0.72 6.69
CA ALA A 50 5.53 -2.06 6.34
C ALA A 50 6.33 -2.65 5.17
N ILE A 51 6.53 -1.87 4.10
CA ILE A 51 7.34 -2.28 2.93
C ILE A 51 8.78 -2.60 3.36
N LYS A 52 9.40 -1.72 4.15
CA LYS A 52 10.75 -1.92 4.69
C LYS A 52 10.87 -3.22 5.47
N LYS A 53 9.89 -3.55 6.31
CA LYS A 53 9.88 -4.79 7.10
C LYS A 53 9.68 -6.02 6.23
N GLN A 54 8.74 -5.98 5.28
CA GLN A 54 8.37 -7.14 4.45
C GLN A 54 9.44 -7.50 3.43
N TYR A 55 10.00 -6.50 2.75
CA TYR A 55 10.96 -6.71 1.65
C TYR A 55 12.41 -6.46 2.07
N ASN A 56 12.64 -6.06 3.33
CA ASN A 56 13.96 -5.74 3.87
C ASN A 56 14.70 -4.68 3.02
N ILE A 57 13.95 -3.70 2.50
CA ILE A 57 14.47 -2.61 1.67
C ILE A 57 14.58 -1.30 2.44
N VAL A 58 15.49 -0.42 2.02
CA VAL A 58 15.57 0.95 2.52
C VAL A 58 14.89 1.85 1.51
N ILE A 59 13.87 2.58 1.96
CA ILE A 59 13.26 3.66 1.18
C ILE A 59 14.09 4.89 1.47
N ASP A 60 14.85 5.34 0.48
CA ASP A 60 15.56 6.62 0.52
C ASP A 60 14.63 7.71 -0.03
N ALA A 61 14.69 8.90 0.56
CA ALA A 61 13.81 10.03 0.27
C ALA A 61 14.40 10.98 -0.79
#